data_AF-A0AAD8BRT9-F1
#
_entry.id   AF-A0AAD8BRT9-F1
#
_cell.length_a   1.000
_cell.length_b   1.000
_cell.length_c   1.000
_cell.angle_alpha   90.00
_cell.angle_beta   90.00
_cell.angle_gamma   90.00
#
_symmetry.space_group_name_H-M   'P 1'
#
loop_
_entity.id
_entity.type
_entity.pdbx_description
1 polymer ?
#
loop_
_entity_poly.entity_id
_entity_poly.type
_entity_poly.pdbx_seq_one_letter_code
_entity_poly.pdbx_strand_id
1 'polypeptide(L)'
;FCIRMFSKLLVPRVIAFLRFIFHLLFLGFFATWIISFLAVDTLHWIEWVLLTWVLFYSAEIINQCLRNVMRHRRSCWSFIDGIELVSVLLFLFSCSLHIAAYKRHQDNQQLMDCVLTLFSIDFMFFCIFTLEFCYITKSLGPRLIVIIKMGKLLCQFLLIIFAFFIAFAVSSQAVLYPNTQLTGLLFFRMFKRPFWSVFGDFTLDELEPS
;
A
#
# COMPACT_ATOMS: atom_id res chain seq x y z
N PHE A 1 -23.69 31.11 -19.72
CA PHE A 1 -23.21 30.74 -18.37
C PHE A 1 -22.43 29.43 -18.37
N CYS A 2 -22.94 28.33 -18.96
CA CYS A 2 -22.22 27.05 -19.09
C CYS A 2 -20.84 27.13 -19.78
N ILE A 3 -20.69 27.93 -20.85
CA ILE A 3 -19.41 28.01 -21.60
C ILE A 3 -18.27 28.60 -20.76
N ARG A 4 -18.56 29.61 -19.91
CA ARG A 4 -17.57 30.20 -18.98
C ARG A 4 -17.26 29.29 -17.79
N MET A 5 -18.21 28.44 -17.39
CA MET A 5 -17.99 27.41 -16.36
C MET A 5 -17.09 26.29 -16.90
N PHE A 6 -17.33 25.85 -18.14
CA PHE A 6 -16.52 24.82 -18.80
C PHE A 6 -15.07 25.29 -19.06
N SER A 7 -14.87 26.58 -19.40
CA SER A 7 -13.52 27.13 -19.58
C SER A 7 -12.73 27.22 -18.27
N LYS A 8 -13.40 27.36 -17.12
CA LYS A 8 -12.75 27.29 -15.79
C LYS A 8 -12.45 25.85 -15.37
N LEU A 9 -13.29 24.89 -15.77
CA LEU A 9 -13.07 23.44 -15.56
C LEU A 9 -11.91 22.88 -16.40
N LEU A 10 -11.60 23.48 -17.55
CA LEU A 10 -10.50 23.05 -18.43
C LEU A 10 -9.10 23.42 -17.91
N VAL A 11 -8.99 24.14 -16.80
CA VAL A 11 -7.69 24.48 -16.22
C VAL A 11 -7.06 23.19 -15.69
N PRO A 12 -5.82 22.83 -16.07
CA PRO A 12 -5.18 21.57 -15.69
C PRO A 12 -5.12 21.35 -14.17
N ARG A 13 -5.15 22.43 -13.38
CA ARG A 13 -5.23 22.39 -11.91
C ARG A 13 -6.56 21.88 -11.39
N VAL A 14 -7.67 22.29 -12.00
CA VAL A 14 -9.02 21.89 -11.58
C VAL A 14 -9.23 20.42 -11.93
N ILE A 15 -8.78 19.98 -13.10
CA ILE A 15 -8.82 18.58 -13.54
C ILE A 15 -8.05 17.68 -12.57
N ALA A 16 -6.82 18.09 -12.20
CA ALA A 16 -6.03 17.34 -11.22
C ALA A 16 -6.75 17.24 -9.87
N PHE A 17 -7.22 18.36 -9.32
CA PHE A 17 -7.91 18.38 -8.02
C PHE A 17 -9.18 17.53 -8.02
N LEU A 18 -9.96 17.59 -9.10
CA LEU A 18 -11.14 16.77 -9.31
C LEU A 18 -10.78 15.28 -9.33
N ARG A 19 -9.71 14.90 -10.07
CA ARG A 19 -9.19 13.52 -10.10
C ARG A 19 -8.81 13.02 -8.71
N PHE A 20 -8.25 13.87 -7.86
CA PHE A 20 -7.92 13.52 -6.48
C PHE A 20 -9.13 13.33 -5.59
N ILE A 21 -10.12 14.22 -5.66
CA ILE A 21 -11.38 14.03 -4.92
C ILE A 21 -12.03 12.72 -5.34
N PHE A 22 -12.08 12.46 -6.64
CA PHE A 22 -12.56 11.20 -7.18
C PHE A 22 -11.76 10.02 -6.60
N HIS A 23 -10.44 10.06 -6.62
CA HIS A 23 -9.59 9.00 -6.04
C HIS A 23 -9.86 8.76 -4.54
N LEU A 24 -10.04 9.83 -3.76
CA LEU A 24 -10.39 9.73 -2.34
C LEU A 24 -11.76 9.09 -2.12
N LEU A 25 -12.76 9.44 -2.94
CA LEU A 25 -14.07 8.81 -2.90
C LEU A 25 -13.98 7.32 -3.23
N PHE A 26 -13.23 6.96 -4.28
CA PHE A 26 -12.93 5.56 -4.62
C PHE A 26 -12.32 4.81 -3.44
N LEU A 27 -11.31 5.38 -2.78
CA LEU A 27 -10.65 4.77 -1.63
C LEU A 27 -11.62 4.56 -0.46
N GLY A 28 -12.53 5.51 -0.22
CA GLY A 28 -13.60 5.39 0.76
C GLY A 28 -14.56 4.23 0.45
N PHE A 29 -15.06 4.15 -0.79
CA PHE A 29 -15.90 3.04 -1.23
C PHE A 29 -15.17 1.69 -1.13
N PHE A 30 -13.89 1.65 -1.54
CA PHE A 30 -13.08 0.45 -1.49
C PHE A 30 -12.85 -0.03 -0.05
N ALA A 31 -12.55 0.88 0.88
CA ALA A 31 -12.43 0.56 2.31
C ALA A 31 -13.75 0.01 2.88
N THR A 32 -14.89 0.64 2.58
CA THR A 32 -16.19 0.15 3.04
C THR A 32 -16.54 -1.23 2.49
N TRP A 33 -16.13 -1.50 1.24
CA TRP A 33 -16.35 -2.79 0.58
C TRP A 33 -15.51 -3.91 1.20
N ILE A 34 -14.21 -3.68 1.42
CA ILE A 34 -13.31 -4.65 2.08
C ILE A 34 -13.85 -5.02 3.47
N ILE A 35 -14.24 -4.03 4.27
CA ILE A 35 -14.64 -4.26 5.67
C ILE A 35 -16.04 -4.90 5.78
N SER A 36 -17.00 -4.44 4.98
CA SER A 36 -18.42 -4.77 5.22
C SER A 36 -18.94 -5.92 4.38
N PHE A 37 -18.44 -6.08 3.15
CA PHE A 37 -19.09 -6.94 2.15
C PHE A 37 -18.26 -8.17 1.77
N LEU A 38 -16.94 -8.10 1.90
CA LEU A 38 -16.09 -9.27 1.65
C LEU A 38 -16.34 -10.40 2.67
N ALA A 39 -16.82 -10.07 3.88
CA ALA A 39 -17.13 -11.05 4.92
C ALA A 39 -18.45 -11.80 4.70
N VAL A 40 -19.31 -11.36 3.76
CA VAL A 40 -20.69 -11.86 3.62
C VAL A 40 -20.87 -12.70 2.34
N ASP A 41 -19.80 -12.99 1.59
CA ASP A 41 -19.84 -13.83 0.38
C ASP A 41 -20.92 -13.45 -0.65
N THR A 42 -21.32 -12.17 -0.72
CA THR A 42 -22.42 -11.70 -1.60
C THR A 42 -21.93 -10.64 -2.58
N LEU A 43 -22.24 -10.86 -3.87
CA LEU A 43 -21.99 -9.92 -4.96
C LEU A 43 -22.84 -8.65 -4.77
N HIS A 44 -22.26 -7.63 -4.16
CA HIS A 44 -22.88 -6.33 -4.01
C HIS A 44 -22.64 -5.43 -5.22
N TRP A 45 -23.59 -4.54 -5.50
CA TRP A 45 -23.49 -3.54 -6.58
C TRP A 45 -22.24 -2.65 -6.48
N ILE A 46 -21.70 -2.48 -5.26
CA ILE A 46 -20.48 -1.72 -4.99
C ILE A 46 -19.27 -2.32 -5.72
N GLU A 47 -19.19 -3.64 -5.87
CA GLU A 47 -18.09 -4.30 -6.59
C GLU A 47 -18.06 -3.87 -8.06
N TRP A 48 -19.22 -3.79 -8.71
CA TRP A 48 -19.33 -3.32 -10.09
C TRP A 48 -18.94 -1.85 -10.23
N VAL A 49 -19.26 -1.02 -9.23
CA VAL A 49 -18.85 0.39 -9.22
C VAL A 49 -17.33 0.50 -9.09
N LEU A 50 -16.72 -0.25 -8.15
CA LEU A 50 -15.27 -0.29 -7.95
C LEU A 50 -14.53 -0.80 -9.19
N LEU A 51 -15.02 -1.90 -9.79
CA LEU A 51 -14.45 -2.47 -11.01
C LEU A 51 -14.55 -1.50 -12.19
N THR A 52 -15.69 -0.86 -12.38
CA THR A 52 -15.85 0.19 -13.41
C THR A 52 -14.87 1.33 -13.21
N TRP A 53 -14.65 1.73 -11.96
CA TRP A 53 -13.70 2.79 -11.62
C TRP A 53 -12.27 2.40 -11.98
N VAL A 54 -11.83 1.22 -11.57
CA VAL A 54 -10.47 0.72 -11.84
C VAL A 54 -10.26 0.51 -13.35
N LEU A 55 -11.28 0.10 -14.10
CA LEU A 55 -11.22 0.04 -15.56
C LEU A 55 -11.04 1.42 -16.21
N PHE A 56 -11.75 2.44 -15.72
CA PHE A 56 -11.55 3.81 -16.23
C PHE A 56 -10.15 4.34 -15.90
N TYR A 57 -9.68 4.08 -14.68
CA TYR A 57 -8.35 4.44 -14.23
C TYR A 57 -7.25 3.73 -15.03
N SER A 58 -7.40 2.43 -15.28
CA SER A 58 -6.45 1.65 -16.07
C SER A 58 -6.41 2.10 -17.53
N ALA A 59 -7.56 2.43 -18.14
CA ALA A 59 -7.61 2.98 -19.48
C ALA A 59 -6.87 4.32 -19.59
N GLU A 60 -6.98 5.18 -18.57
CA GLU A 60 -6.25 6.45 -18.51
C GLU A 60 -4.73 6.23 -18.41
N ILE A 61 -4.28 5.29 -17.57
CA ILE A 61 -2.85 4.92 -17.46
C ILE A 61 -2.33 4.37 -18.81
N ILE A 62 -3.07 3.46 -19.44
CA ILE A 62 -2.70 2.89 -20.73
C ILE A 62 -2.61 3.99 -21.80
N ASN A 63 -3.57 4.92 -21.83
CA ASN A 63 -3.57 6.04 -22.77
C ASN A 63 -2.39 6.99 -22.53
N GLN A 64 -2.03 7.26 -21.27
CA GLN A 64 -0.85 8.05 -20.92
C GLN A 64 0.44 7.35 -21.36
N CYS A 65 0.55 6.03 -21.10
CA CYS A 65 1.68 5.22 -21.53
C CYS A 65 1.81 5.21 -23.06
N LEU A 66 0.72 4.95 -23.77
CA LEU A 66 0.70 4.95 -25.24
C LEU A 66 1.07 6.31 -25.82
N ARG A 67 0.57 7.41 -25.24
CA ARG A 67 0.93 8.78 -25.64
C ARG A 67 2.40 9.07 -25.42
N ASN A 68 2.98 8.61 -24.31
CA ASN A 68 4.40 8.78 -24.00
C ASN A 68 5.29 8.00 -24.99
N VAL A 69 4.88 6.78 -25.35
CA VAL A 69 5.55 5.94 -26.36
C VAL A 69 5.47 6.58 -27.74
N MET A 70 4.28 7.02 -28.18
CA MET A 70 4.09 7.64 -29.50
C MET A 70 4.89 8.94 -29.66
N ARG A 71 5.07 9.72 -28.58
CA ARG A 71 5.85 10.97 -28.62
C ARG A 71 7.37 10.76 -28.64
N HIS A 72 7.82 9.53 -28.88
CA HIS A 72 9.22 9.10 -28.88
C HIS A 72 10.00 9.48 -27.60
N ARG A 73 9.28 9.73 -26.49
CA ARG A 73 9.88 10.07 -25.19
C ARG A 73 10.15 8.78 -24.41
N ARG A 74 10.98 7.90 -24.97
CA ARG A 74 11.35 6.58 -24.40
C ARG A 74 12.01 6.65 -23.01
N SER A 75 12.49 7.81 -22.59
CA SER A 75 13.34 7.95 -21.40
C SER A 75 12.60 8.09 -20.06
N CYS A 76 11.27 8.13 -20.05
CA CYS A 76 10.52 8.45 -18.83
C CYS A 76 9.42 7.41 -18.56
N TRP A 77 9.80 6.13 -18.51
CA TRP A 77 9.09 5.27 -17.55
C TRP A 77 9.55 5.74 -16.18
N SER A 78 8.72 6.54 -15.50
CA SER A 78 8.96 6.79 -14.09
C SER A 78 8.83 5.45 -13.38
N PHE A 79 9.73 5.16 -12.44
CA PHE A 79 9.60 4.00 -11.56
C PHE A 79 8.19 3.92 -10.94
N ILE A 80 7.56 5.08 -10.73
CA ILE A 80 6.23 5.23 -10.17
C ILE A 80 5.13 4.73 -11.12
N ASP A 81 5.17 5.12 -12.40
CA ASP A 81 4.21 4.67 -13.42
C ASP A 81 4.19 3.12 -13.53
N GLY A 82 5.36 2.50 -13.35
CA GLY A 82 5.50 1.04 -13.33
C GLY A 82 4.84 0.39 -12.11
N ILE A 83 4.99 0.97 -10.91
CA ILE A 83 4.34 0.46 -9.69
C ILE A 83 2.82 0.65 -9.78
N GLU A 84 2.36 1.78 -10.33
CA GLU A 84 0.93 2.07 -10.53
C GLU A 84 0.28 1.03 -11.46
N LEU A 85 0.96 0.69 -12.56
CA LEU A 85 0.52 -0.39 -13.44
C LEU A 85 0.46 -1.74 -12.72
N VAL A 86 1.49 -2.06 -11.92
CA VAL A 86 1.53 -3.31 -11.14
C VAL A 86 0.37 -3.38 -10.15
N SER A 87 0.05 -2.30 -9.45
CA SER A 87 -1.09 -2.26 -8.51
C SER A 87 -2.43 -2.45 -9.21
N VAL A 88 -2.63 -1.86 -10.40
CA VAL A 88 -3.85 -2.08 -11.18
C VAL A 88 -3.96 -3.54 -11.65
N LEU A 89 -2.85 -4.14 -12.07
CA LEU A 89 -2.83 -5.56 -12.46
C LEU A 89 -3.11 -6.48 -11.27
N LEU A 90 -2.55 -6.15 -10.09
CA LEU A 90 -2.79 -6.89 -8.86
C LEU A 90 -4.28 -6.81 -8.48
N PHE A 91 -4.91 -5.64 -8.57
CA PHE A 91 -6.35 -5.49 -8.36
C PHE A 91 -7.20 -6.33 -9.33
N LEU A 92 -6.89 -6.32 -10.63
CA LEU A 92 -7.62 -7.13 -11.62
C LEU A 92 -7.43 -8.63 -11.38
N PHE A 93 -6.24 -9.04 -10.95
CA PHE A 93 -5.95 -10.42 -10.56
C PHE A 93 -6.75 -10.81 -9.31
N SER A 94 -6.79 -9.96 -8.28
CA SER A 94 -7.59 -10.13 -7.06
C SER A 94 -9.08 -10.26 -7.38
N CYS A 95 -9.63 -9.41 -8.26
CA CYS A 95 -11.02 -9.53 -8.75
C CYS A 95 -11.26 -10.83 -9.52
N SER A 96 -10.32 -11.26 -10.36
CA SER A 96 -10.45 -12.51 -11.11
C SER A 96 -10.49 -13.72 -10.17
N LEU A 97 -9.65 -13.72 -9.13
CA LEU A 97 -9.68 -14.73 -8.06
C LEU A 97 -10.97 -14.68 -7.25
N HIS A 98 -11.48 -13.48 -6.93
CA HIS A 98 -12.76 -13.30 -6.23
C HIS A 98 -13.93 -13.89 -7.02
N ILE A 99 -14.04 -13.55 -8.32
CA ILE A 99 -15.09 -14.09 -9.20
C ILE A 99 -14.93 -15.61 -9.39
N ALA A 100 -13.69 -16.10 -9.48
CA ALA A 100 -13.41 -17.53 -9.57
C ALA A 100 -13.80 -18.28 -8.28
N ALA A 101 -13.52 -17.69 -7.11
CA ALA A 101 -13.92 -18.23 -5.81
C ALA A 101 -15.44 -18.29 -5.67
N TYR A 102 -16.15 -17.24 -6.09
CA TYR A 102 -17.62 -17.21 -6.14
C TYR A 102 -18.18 -18.34 -7.03
N LYS A 103 -17.61 -18.53 -8.23
CA LYS A 103 -18.07 -19.56 -9.18
C LYS A 103 -17.76 -20.99 -8.72
N ARG A 104 -16.75 -21.20 -7.88
CA ARG A 104 -16.27 -22.52 -7.44
C ARG A 104 -16.98 -23.05 -6.18
N HIS A 105 -18.02 -22.37 -5.67
CA HIS A 105 -18.85 -22.79 -4.54
C HIS A 105 -18.06 -23.24 -3.28
N GLN A 106 -17.87 -22.30 -2.34
CA GLN A 106 -17.68 -22.43 -0.88
C GLN A 106 -16.82 -23.56 -0.24
N ASP A 107 -16.05 -24.35 -0.98
CA ASP A 107 -15.20 -25.40 -0.39
C ASP A 107 -13.78 -24.93 -0.02
N ASN A 108 -13.38 -23.71 -0.41
CA ASN A 108 -12.01 -23.21 -0.20
C ASN A 108 -11.97 -21.93 0.63
N GLN A 109 -12.13 -22.04 1.95
CA GLN A 109 -11.95 -20.93 2.89
C GLN A 109 -10.57 -20.26 2.75
N GLN A 110 -9.54 -21.05 2.43
CA GLN A 110 -8.18 -20.55 2.17
C GLN A 110 -8.08 -19.61 0.95
N LEU A 111 -8.90 -19.83 -0.09
CA LEU A 111 -8.91 -18.96 -1.26
C LEU A 111 -9.53 -17.60 -0.93
N MET A 112 -10.53 -17.57 -0.06
CA MET A 112 -11.14 -16.31 0.39
C MET A 112 -10.19 -15.50 1.28
N ASP A 113 -9.47 -16.14 2.18
CA ASP A 113 -8.43 -15.47 2.98
C ASP A 113 -7.31 -14.90 2.08
N CYS A 114 -6.92 -15.62 1.02
CA CYS A 114 -5.98 -15.12 0.02
C CYS A 114 -6.52 -13.90 -0.73
N VAL A 115 -7.80 -13.90 -1.12
CA VAL A 115 -8.41 -12.75 -1.82
C VAL A 115 -8.48 -11.52 -0.90
N LEU A 116 -8.85 -11.69 0.37
CA LEU A 116 -8.87 -10.60 1.36
C LEU A 116 -7.47 -10.01 1.57
N THR A 117 -6.45 -10.87 1.70
CA THR A 117 -5.08 -10.40 1.89
C THR A 117 -4.57 -9.64 0.66
N LEU A 118 -4.86 -10.12 -0.55
CA LEU A 118 -4.50 -9.42 -1.78
C LEU A 118 -5.19 -8.05 -1.89
N PHE A 119 -6.50 -7.97 -1.67
CA PHE A 119 -7.21 -6.68 -1.69
C PHE A 119 -6.74 -5.71 -0.61
N SER A 120 -6.34 -6.21 0.56
CA SER A 120 -5.77 -5.38 1.63
C SER A 120 -4.41 -4.78 1.21
N ILE A 121 -3.58 -5.57 0.53
CA ILE A 121 -2.31 -5.09 -0.02
C ILE A 121 -2.55 -4.08 -1.15
N ASP A 122 -3.51 -4.35 -2.05
CA ASP A 122 -3.93 -3.40 -3.09
C ASP A 122 -4.39 -2.07 -2.50
N PHE A 123 -5.20 -2.11 -1.44
CA PHE A 123 -5.66 -0.91 -0.74
C PHE A 123 -4.49 -0.06 -0.22
N MET A 124 -3.46 -0.70 0.35
CA MET A 124 -2.26 0.01 0.79
C MET A 124 -1.53 0.69 -0.38
N PHE A 125 -1.42 0.03 -1.53
CA PHE A 125 -0.81 0.65 -2.73
C PHE A 125 -1.61 1.86 -3.20
N PHE A 126 -2.93 1.76 -3.32
CA PHE A 126 -3.78 2.91 -3.68
C PHE A 126 -3.71 4.07 -2.67
N CYS A 127 -3.50 3.77 -1.38
CA CYS A 127 -3.21 4.79 -0.36
C CYS A 127 -1.87 5.49 -0.61
N ILE A 128 -0.81 4.73 -0.91
CA ILE A 128 0.51 5.29 -1.20
C ILE A 128 0.45 6.19 -2.45
N PHE A 129 -0.27 5.80 -3.50
CA PHE A 129 -0.45 6.65 -4.68
C PHE A 129 -1.25 7.92 -4.41
N THR A 130 -2.13 7.90 -3.41
CA THR A 130 -2.82 9.12 -2.94
C THR A 130 -1.80 10.18 -2.47
N LEU A 131 -0.68 9.76 -1.86
CA LEU A 131 0.38 10.68 -1.43
C LEU A 131 1.15 11.30 -2.60
N GLU A 132 1.27 10.60 -3.72
CA GLU A 132 1.90 11.16 -4.92
C GLU A 132 1.08 12.33 -5.48
N PHE A 133 -0.25 12.23 -5.45
CA PHE A 133 -1.09 13.36 -5.82
C PHE A 133 -0.88 14.56 -4.87
N CYS A 134 -0.73 14.30 -3.57
CA CYS A 134 -0.41 15.34 -2.58
C CYS A 134 0.95 16.00 -2.88
N TYR A 135 1.92 15.26 -3.41
CA TYR A 135 3.22 15.79 -3.84
C TYR A 135 3.09 16.80 -4.99
N ILE A 136 2.22 16.52 -5.97
CA ILE A 136 2.03 17.38 -7.16
C ILE A 136 1.28 18.68 -6.81
N THR A 137 0.52 18.69 -5.72
CA THR A 137 -0.29 19.84 -5.30
C THR A 137 0.57 21.00 -4.79
N LYS A 138 0.44 22.20 -5.38
CA LYS A 138 1.27 23.39 -5.07
C LYS A 138 1.34 23.79 -3.60
N SER A 139 0.30 23.53 -2.80
CA SER A 139 0.24 23.91 -1.38
C SER A 139 0.89 22.89 -0.45
N LEU A 140 0.88 21.60 -0.83
CA LEU A 140 1.32 20.48 0.00
C LEU A 140 2.67 19.91 -0.45
N GLY A 141 2.99 20.00 -1.74
CA GLY A 141 4.23 19.51 -2.33
C GLY A 141 5.49 20.01 -1.62
N PRO A 142 5.70 21.33 -1.45
CA PRO A 142 6.89 21.85 -0.75
C PRO A 142 7.02 21.36 0.68
N ARG A 143 5.90 21.19 1.40
CA ARG A 143 5.90 20.69 2.79
C ARG A 143 6.27 19.20 2.82
N LEU A 144 5.68 18.41 1.93
CA LEU A 144 5.94 16.98 1.81
C LEU A 144 7.39 16.71 1.40
N ILE A 145 7.97 17.51 0.49
CA ILE A 145 9.38 17.42 0.11
C ILE A 145 10.30 17.61 1.31
N VAL A 146 10.00 18.57 2.20
CA VAL A 146 10.79 18.79 3.42
C VAL A 146 10.69 17.58 4.35
N ILE A 147 9.49 17.03 4.55
CA ILE A 147 9.29 15.81 5.35
C ILE A 147 10.09 14.63 4.77
N ILE A 148 10.03 14.40 3.45
CA ILE A 148 10.78 13.32 2.78
C ILE A 148 12.29 13.51 2.96
N LYS A 149 12.80 14.74 2.86
CA LYS A 149 14.22 15.04 3.08
C LYS A 149 14.65 14.73 4.53
N MET A 150 13.81 15.09 5.51
CA MET A 150 14.06 14.76 6.91
C MET A 150 13.96 13.25 7.16
N GLY A 151 13.06 12.55 6.46
CA GLY A 151 12.93 11.09 6.52
C GLY A 151 14.20 10.36 6.07
N LYS A 152 14.92 10.86 5.05
CA LYS A 152 16.20 10.27 4.63
C LYS A 152 17.26 10.37 5.74
N LEU A 153 17.30 11.49 6.47
CA LEU A 153 18.19 11.66 7.61
C LEU A 153 17.81 10.70 8.75
N LEU A 154 16.51 10.57 9.04
CA LEU A 154 16.00 9.61 10.02
C LEU A 154 16.35 8.16 9.65
N CYS A 155 16.26 7.79 8.38
CA CYS A 155 16.61 6.44 7.90
C CYS A 155 18.09 6.14 8.15
N GLN A 156 18.99 7.10 7.89
CA GLN A 156 20.43 6.94 8.18
C GLN A 156 20.68 6.74 9.68
N PHE A 157 19.97 7.49 10.53
CA PHE A 157 20.03 7.33 11.98
C PHE A 157 19.50 5.96 12.43
N LEU A 158 18.38 5.52 11.83
CA LEU A 158 17.76 4.23 12.13
C LEU A 158 18.70 3.05 11.79
N LEU A 159 19.51 3.16 10.74
CA LEU A 159 20.53 2.14 10.41
C LEU A 159 21.59 1.99 11.51
N ILE A 160 22.00 3.09 12.13
CA ILE A 160 22.95 3.06 13.25
C ILE A 160 22.30 2.39 14.46
N ILE A 161 21.06 2.77 14.81
CA ILE A 161 20.30 2.12 15.87
C ILE A 161 20.12 0.62 15.58
N PHE A 162 19.80 0.26 14.34
CA PHE A 162 19.63 -1.13 13.93
C PHE A 162 20.90 -1.96 14.08
N ALA A 163 22.08 -1.39 13.82
CA ALA A 163 23.35 -2.06 14.08
C ALA A 163 23.58 -2.33 15.58
N PHE A 164 23.33 -1.34 16.43
CA PHE A 164 23.40 -1.52 17.90
C PHE A 164 22.37 -2.53 18.41
N PHE A 165 21.17 -2.48 17.85
CA PHE A 165 20.08 -3.37 18.15
C PHE A 165 20.43 -4.84 17.85
N ILE A 166 21.05 -5.11 16.69
CA ILE A 166 21.55 -6.45 16.34
C ILE A 166 22.60 -6.92 17.34
N ALA A 167 23.56 -6.06 17.68
CA ALA A 167 24.61 -6.40 18.63
C ALA A 167 24.03 -6.78 20.00
N PHE A 168 23.06 -6.01 20.48
CA PHE A 168 22.35 -6.30 21.72
C PHE A 168 21.55 -7.61 21.64
N ALA A 169 20.78 -7.81 20.57
CA ALA A 169 19.97 -9.02 20.37
C ALA A 169 20.82 -10.30 20.39
N VAL A 170 21.93 -10.29 19.66
CA VAL A 170 22.86 -11.43 19.58
C VAL A 170 23.55 -11.68 20.91
N SER A 171 24.05 -10.63 21.57
CA SER A 171 24.72 -10.76 22.87
C SER A 171 23.78 -11.29 23.95
N SER A 172 22.55 -10.76 24.02
CA SER A 172 21.53 -11.21 24.97
C SER A 172 21.17 -12.68 24.75
N GLN A 173 21.01 -13.11 23.50
CA GLN A 173 20.67 -14.51 23.19
C GLN A 173 21.83 -15.46 23.53
N ALA A 174 23.07 -15.06 23.26
CA ALA A 174 24.25 -15.87 23.53
C ALA A 174 24.47 -16.13 25.03
N VAL A 175 24.13 -15.15 25.88
CA VAL A 175 24.23 -15.29 27.34
C VAL A 175 23.10 -16.15 27.91
N LEU A 176 21.86 -15.93 27.48
CA LEU A 176 20.70 -16.63 28.07
C LEU A 176 20.55 -18.08 27.58
N TYR A 177 20.97 -18.39 26.36
CA TYR A 177 20.75 -19.71 25.75
C TYR A 177 22.00 -20.25 25.03
N PRO A 178 23.02 -20.72 25.79
CA PRO A 178 24.31 -21.12 25.21
C PRO A 178 24.28 -22.36 24.30
N ASN A 179 23.19 -23.14 24.30
CA ASN A 179 23.10 -24.43 23.57
C ASN A 179 21.98 -24.50 22.50
N THR A 180 21.43 -23.36 22.03
CA THR A 180 20.35 -23.38 21.03
C THR A 180 20.86 -23.60 19.61
N GLN A 181 20.23 -24.53 18.87
CA GLN A 181 20.50 -24.76 17.44
C GLN A 181 19.97 -23.60 16.58
N LEU A 182 20.72 -23.26 15.53
CA LEU A 182 20.45 -22.12 14.66
C LEU A 182 19.34 -22.45 13.66
N THR A 183 18.09 -22.24 14.07
CA THR A 183 16.91 -22.37 13.19
C THR A 183 16.49 -20.99 12.67
N GLY A 184 16.02 -20.88 11.42
CA GLY A 184 15.53 -19.60 10.86
C GLY A 184 14.40 -18.95 11.69
N LEU A 185 13.58 -19.77 12.36
CA LEU A 185 12.58 -19.31 13.32
C LEU A 185 13.20 -18.63 14.55
N LEU A 186 14.34 -19.13 15.02
CA LEU A 186 15.10 -18.57 16.15
C LEU A 186 15.62 -17.18 15.79
N PHE A 187 16.13 -17.01 14.56
CA PHE A 187 16.56 -15.71 14.05
C PHE A 187 15.42 -14.69 14.13
N PHE A 188 14.23 -14.97 13.62
CA PHE A 188 13.10 -14.04 13.74
C PHE A 188 12.70 -13.72 15.19
N ARG A 189 12.76 -14.71 16.09
CA ARG A 189 12.45 -14.49 17.52
C ARG A 189 13.48 -13.60 18.21
N MET A 190 14.78 -13.76 17.90
CA MET A 190 15.86 -12.93 18.45
C MET A 190 15.66 -11.45 18.14
N PHE A 191 15.19 -11.11 16.93
CA PHE A 191 14.93 -9.72 16.55
C PHE A 191 13.62 -9.19 17.11
N LYS A 192 12.61 -10.06 17.33
CA LYS A 192 11.29 -9.62 17.79
C LYS A 192 11.35 -9.02 19.21
N ARG A 193 11.94 -9.70 20.18
CA ARG A 193 11.98 -9.24 21.58
C ARG A 193 12.55 -7.82 21.76
N PRO A 194 13.77 -7.52 21.30
CA PRO A 194 14.31 -6.17 21.47
C PRO A 194 13.51 -5.13 20.68
N PHE A 195 12.83 -5.51 19.58
CA PHE A 195 12.07 -4.57 18.74
C PHE A 195 10.90 -3.99 19.52
N TRP A 196 10.12 -4.84 20.19
CA TRP A 196 9.01 -4.40 21.05
C TRP A 196 9.48 -3.57 22.25
N SER A 197 10.66 -3.88 22.80
CA SER A 197 11.26 -3.10 23.88
C SER A 197 11.55 -1.65 23.49
N VAL A 198 11.93 -1.37 22.24
CA VAL A 198 12.13 0.01 21.74
C VAL A 198 10.82 0.82 21.71
N PHE A 199 9.67 0.14 21.57
CA PHE A 199 8.34 0.78 21.60
C PHE A 199 7.74 0.88 23.01
N GLY A 200 8.46 0.45 24.05
CA GLY A 200 8.02 0.53 25.44
C GLY A 200 7.15 -0.64 25.91
N ASP A 201 7.00 -1.69 25.10
CA ASP A 201 6.35 -2.93 25.55
C ASP A 201 7.41 -3.82 26.23
N PHE A 202 7.58 -3.60 27.53
CA PHE A 202 8.36 -4.47 28.39
C PHE A 202 7.41 -5.52 28.95
N THR A 203 7.21 -6.62 28.24
CA THR A 203 6.53 -7.79 28.80
C THR A 203 7.43 -8.38 29.89
N LEU A 204 7.34 -7.83 31.11
CA LEU A 204 8.14 -8.20 32.28
C LEU A 204 7.80 -9.61 32.80
N ASP A 205 6.69 -10.20 32.35
CA ASP A 205 6.26 -11.56 32.70
C ASP A 205 7.21 -12.68 32.20
N GLU A 206 8.16 -12.37 31.32
CA GLU A 206 9.21 -13.33 30.91
C GLU A 206 10.53 -13.21 31.73
N LEU A 207 10.68 -12.17 32.56
CA LEU A 207 11.93 -11.86 33.29
C LEU A 207 11.93 -12.30 34.76
N GLU A 208 10.75 -12.45 35.38
CA GLU A 208 10.61 -13.01 36.72
C GLU A 208 10.18 -14.49 36.62
N PRO A 209 11.08 -15.46 36.84
CA PRO A 209 10.66 -16.83 37.07
C PRO A 209 9.97 -16.90 38.44
N SER A 210 8.68 -17.22 38.45
CA SER A 210 7.95 -17.68 39.64
C SER A 210 8.49 -19.02 40.12
#